data_AF-A0A357Y422-F1
#
_entry.id   AF-A0A357Y422-F1
#
_cell.length_a   1.000
_cell.length_b   1.000
_cell.length_c   1.000
_cell.angle_alpha   90.00
_cell.angle_beta   90.00
_cell.angle_gamma   90.00
#
_symmetry.space_group_name_H-M   'P 1'
#
loop_
_entity.id
_entity.type
_entity.pdbx_description
1 polymer ?
#
loop_
_entity_poly.entity_id
_entity_poly.type
_entity_poly.pdbx_seq_one_letter_code
_entity_poly.pdbx_strand_id
1 'polypeptide(L)'
;MKLDAKGFSLLELLVVCSIVAILAGMAVPKVENIMAQAHSARIEADLTTIDAAVVMYENEEGKIPHTMSDLQNYLRNASQLKPPVGHYRLADGSIGEVQEGTLYQLKAQTTDESGQKTASLAGTRATCNDKKAEDFGR
;
A
#
# COMPACT_ATOMS: atom_id res chain seq x y z
N MET A 1 -46.53 41.06 -28.07
CA MET A 1 -45.99 39.83 -27.46
C MET A 1 -45.16 40.26 -26.25
N LYS A 2 -45.72 40.19 -25.03
CA LYS A 2 -45.00 40.60 -23.82
C LYS A 2 -44.10 39.44 -23.40
N LEU A 3 -42.81 39.70 -23.32
CA LEU A 3 -41.81 38.79 -22.76
C LEU A 3 -41.64 39.19 -21.31
N ASP A 4 -42.23 38.42 -20.39
CA ASP A 4 -41.98 38.55 -18.95
C ASP A 4 -40.52 38.22 -18.67
N ALA A 5 -39.67 39.25 -18.62
CA ALA A 5 -38.29 39.12 -18.16
C ALA A 5 -38.29 38.97 -16.63
N LYS A 6 -38.62 37.78 -16.15
CA LYS A 6 -38.33 37.38 -14.76
C LYS A 6 -36.81 37.23 -14.62
N GLY A 7 -36.16 38.28 -14.15
CA GLY A 7 -34.74 38.28 -13.80
C GLY A 7 -34.48 37.52 -12.50
N PHE A 8 -33.26 36.98 -12.39
CA PHE A 8 -32.74 36.31 -11.18
C PHE A 8 -32.56 37.35 -10.06
N SER A 9 -32.97 37.02 -8.83
CA SER A 9 -32.74 37.89 -7.67
C SER A 9 -31.32 37.75 -7.16
N LEU A 10 -30.69 38.87 -6.76
CA LEU A 10 -29.39 38.84 -6.08
C LEU A 10 -29.44 38.04 -4.78
N LEU A 11 -30.60 38.02 -4.12
CA LEU A 11 -30.81 37.23 -2.91
C LEU A 11 -30.82 35.72 -3.22
N GLU A 12 -31.38 35.31 -4.36
CA GLU A 12 -31.37 33.90 -4.78
C GLU A 12 -29.94 33.43 -5.04
N LEU A 13 -29.12 34.25 -5.69
CA LEU A 13 -27.71 33.93 -5.90
C LEU A 13 -26.93 33.86 -4.57
N LEU A 14 -27.21 34.75 -3.62
CA LEU A 14 -26.56 34.78 -2.31
C LEU A 14 -26.87 33.51 -1.51
N VAL A 15 -28.12 33.08 -1.46
CA VAL A 15 -28.53 31.84 -0.76
C VAL A 15 -27.94 30.61 -1.44
N VAL A 16 -27.85 30.56 -2.77
CA VAL A 16 -27.22 29.44 -3.48
C VAL A 16 -25.72 29.37 -3.16
N CYS A 17 -25.02 30.50 -3.21
CA CYS A 17 -23.59 30.55 -2.87
C CYS A 17 -23.32 30.15 -1.42
N SER A 18 -24.20 30.50 -0.47
CA SER A 18 -24.02 30.11 0.93
C SER A 18 -24.18 28.60 1.14
N ILE A 19 -25.13 27.96 0.45
CA ILE A 19 -25.29 26.50 0.50
C ILE A 19 -24.08 25.80 -0.14
N VAL A 20 -23.60 26.27 -1.29
CA VAL A 20 -22.42 25.72 -1.97
C VAL A 20 -21.17 25.84 -1.09
N ALA A 21 -20.98 26.97 -0.40
CA ALA A 21 -19.85 27.16 0.51
C ALA A 21 -19.84 26.16 1.68
N ILE A 22 -21.01 25.87 2.26
CA ILE A 22 -21.14 24.87 3.34
C ILE A 22 -20.84 23.46 2.82
N LEU A 23 -21.40 23.08 1.67
CA LEU A 23 -21.18 21.77 1.06
C LEU A 23 -19.71 21.57 0.66
N ALA A 24 -19.08 22.60 0.07
CA ALA A 24 -17.68 22.56 -0.30
C ALA A 24 -16.75 22.37 0.92
N GLY A 25 -17.09 22.97 2.07
CA GLY A 25 -16.34 22.81 3.32
C GLY A 25 -16.33 21.38 3.88
N MET A 26 -17.36 20.57 3.61
CA MET A 26 -17.46 19.19 4.12
C MET A 26 -16.87 18.12 3.19
N ALA A 27 -16.61 18.45 1.91
CA ALA A 27 -16.33 17.45 0.87
C ALA A 27 -14.87 16.93 0.84
N VAL A 28 -13.94 17.52 1.60
CA VAL A 28 -12.50 17.40 1.31
C VAL A 28 -11.81 16.10 1.79
N PRO A 29 -11.95 15.58 3.02
CA PRO A 29 -10.88 14.74 3.61
C PRO A 29 -11.07 13.21 3.50
N LYS A 30 -11.79 12.67 2.51
CA LYS A 30 -12.04 11.21 2.46
C LYS A 30 -11.07 10.42 1.58
N VAL A 31 -10.43 11.05 0.60
CA VAL A 31 -9.70 10.34 -0.46
C VAL A 31 -8.38 9.73 0.03
N GLU A 32 -7.63 10.43 0.88
CA GLU A 32 -6.31 10.00 1.35
C GLU A 32 -6.38 8.68 2.14
N ASN A 33 -7.38 8.55 3.01
CA ASN A 33 -7.56 7.34 3.82
C ASN A 33 -7.93 6.11 2.96
N ILE A 34 -8.74 6.32 1.91
CA ILE A 34 -9.12 5.26 0.97
C ILE A 34 -7.90 4.81 0.17
N MET A 35 -7.09 5.76 -0.31
CA MET A 35 -5.84 5.45 -1.03
C MET A 35 -4.87 4.68 -0.14
N ALA A 36 -4.69 5.11 1.12
CA ALA A 36 -3.79 4.42 2.06
C ALA A 36 -4.21 2.96 2.31
N GLN A 37 -5.51 2.68 2.40
CA GLN A 37 -6.01 1.31 2.54
C GLN A 37 -5.77 0.48 1.27
N ALA A 38 -5.98 1.06 0.09
CA ALA A 38 -5.71 0.40 -1.18
C ALA A 38 -4.21 0.09 -1.36
N HIS A 39 -3.34 1.01 -0.92
CA HIS A 39 -1.89 0.80 -0.94
C HIS A 39 -1.47 -0.35 -0.02
N SER A 40 -1.99 -0.41 1.20
CA SER A 40 -1.72 -1.54 2.11
C SER A 40 -2.10 -2.87 1.51
N ALA A 41 -3.31 -2.99 0.96
CA ALA A 41 -3.79 -4.23 0.35
C ALA A 41 -2.92 -4.64 -0.86
N ARG A 42 -2.44 -3.66 -1.63
CA ARG A 42 -1.52 -3.92 -2.74
C ARG A 42 -0.16 -4.42 -2.26
N ILE A 43 0.41 -3.78 -1.25
CA ILE A 43 1.69 -4.17 -0.65
C ILE A 43 1.59 -5.57 -0.05
N GLU A 44 0.52 -5.86 0.70
CA GLU A 44 0.25 -7.18 1.28
C GLU A 44 0.19 -8.28 0.20
N ALA A 45 -0.55 -8.03 -0.90
CA ALA A 45 -0.66 -8.98 -2.01
C ALA A 45 0.68 -9.20 -2.73
N ASP A 46 1.43 -8.13 -2.99
CA ASP A 46 2.74 -8.22 -3.62
C ASP A 46 3.73 -8.99 -2.73
N LEU A 47 3.80 -8.68 -1.42
CA LEU A 47 4.66 -9.38 -0.46
C LEU A 47 4.31 -10.87 -0.35
N THR A 48 3.02 -11.21 -0.30
CA THR A 48 2.56 -12.61 -0.27
C THR A 48 2.95 -13.36 -1.55
N THR A 49 2.89 -12.68 -2.69
CA THR A 49 3.31 -13.27 -3.98
C THR A 49 4.82 -13.50 -4.02
N ILE A 50 5.62 -12.56 -3.48
CA ILE A 50 7.07 -12.73 -3.38
C ILE A 50 7.41 -13.89 -2.42
N ASP A 51 6.75 -13.97 -1.26
CA ASP A 51 6.96 -15.06 -0.29
C ASP A 51 6.64 -16.43 -0.93
N ALA A 52 5.56 -16.52 -1.72
CA ALA A 52 5.27 -17.73 -2.47
C ALA A 52 6.38 -18.09 -3.48
N ALA A 53 6.92 -17.09 -4.18
CA ALA A 53 8.04 -17.30 -5.10
C ALA A 53 9.32 -17.74 -4.38
N VAL A 54 9.58 -17.24 -3.17
CA VAL A 54 10.71 -17.68 -2.33
C VAL A 54 10.58 -19.15 -1.97
N VAL A 55 9.40 -19.58 -1.53
CA VAL A 55 9.14 -20.99 -1.19
C VAL A 55 9.29 -21.89 -2.43
N MET A 56 8.83 -21.45 -3.60
CA MET A 56 9.03 -22.20 -4.85
C MET A 56 10.52 -22.32 -5.20
N TYR A 57 11.29 -21.25 -5.08
CA TYR A 57 12.74 -21.27 -5.32
C TYR A 57 13.46 -22.22 -4.35
N GLU A 58 13.12 -22.19 -3.05
CA GLU A 58 13.68 -23.10 -2.05
C GLU A 58 13.35 -24.57 -2.37
N ASN A 59 12.14 -24.87 -2.83
CA ASN A 59 11.72 -26.22 -3.17
C ASN A 59 12.43 -26.78 -4.42
N GLU A 60 12.72 -25.94 -5.42
CA GLU A 60 13.29 -26.38 -6.70
C GLU A 60 14.83 -26.35 -6.70
N GLU A 61 15.45 -25.29 -6.17
CA GLU A 61 16.90 -25.12 -6.14
C GLU A 61 17.54 -25.65 -4.84
N GLY A 62 16.75 -25.91 -3.79
CA GLY A 62 17.24 -26.32 -2.48
C GLY A 62 18.08 -25.25 -1.77
N LYS A 63 17.98 -23.99 -2.22
CA LYS A 63 18.75 -22.84 -1.71
C LYS A 63 17.81 -21.69 -1.35
N ILE A 64 18.27 -20.85 -0.44
CA ILE A 64 17.51 -19.68 0.00
C ILE A 64 17.89 -18.48 -0.90
N PRO A 65 16.92 -17.74 -1.45
CA PRO A 65 17.22 -16.56 -2.25
C PRO A 65 17.78 -15.44 -1.35
N HIS A 66 18.87 -14.82 -1.79
CA HIS A 66 19.51 -13.70 -1.07
C HIS A 66 19.12 -12.35 -1.67
N THR A 67 18.75 -12.33 -2.95
CA THR A 67 18.41 -11.11 -3.69
C THR A 67 17.13 -11.29 -4.49
N MET A 68 16.40 -10.20 -4.74
CA MET A 68 15.22 -10.22 -5.63
C MET A 68 15.56 -10.72 -7.03
N SER A 69 16.81 -10.60 -7.47
CA SER A 69 17.27 -11.10 -8.76
C SER A 69 17.24 -12.62 -8.87
N ASP A 70 17.35 -13.35 -7.75
CA ASP A 70 17.29 -14.82 -7.72
C ASP A 70 15.87 -15.32 -8.04
N LEU A 71 14.86 -14.49 -7.76
CA LEU A 71 13.45 -14.79 -7.97
C LEU A 71 12.95 -14.48 -9.39
N GLN A 72 13.79 -13.99 -10.31
CA GLN A 72 13.35 -13.56 -11.65
C GLN A 72 12.67 -14.66 -12.48
N ASN A 73 13.03 -15.93 -12.25
CA ASN A 73 12.40 -17.07 -12.93
C ASN A 73 11.01 -17.43 -12.38
N TYR A 74 10.72 -17.03 -11.15
CA TYR A 74 9.49 -17.38 -10.42
C TYR A 74 8.52 -16.19 -10.29
N LEU A 75 9.05 -14.97 -10.29
CA LEU A 75 8.30 -13.73 -10.18
C LEU A 75 8.64 -12.82 -11.37
N ARG A 76 7.64 -12.51 -12.20
CA ARG A 76 7.82 -11.62 -13.35
C ARG A 76 8.29 -10.24 -12.88
N ASN A 77 9.42 -9.79 -13.41
CA ASN A 77 10.03 -8.50 -13.09
C ASN A 77 10.33 -8.32 -11.58
N ALA A 78 10.78 -9.39 -10.90
CA ALA A 78 11.11 -9.37 -9.47
C ALA A 78 11.93 -8.15 -9.02
N SER A 79 12.97 -7.81 -9.78
CA SER A 79 13.88 -6.69 -9.48
C SER A 79 13.28 -5.29 -9.75
N GLN A 80 12.14 -5.21 -10.44
CA GLN A 80 11.45 -3.96 -10.79
C GLN A 80 10.11 -3.79 -10.07
N LEU A 81 9.69 -4.79 -9.28
CA LEU A 81 8.44 -4.71 -8.53
C LEU A 81 8.57 -3.61 -7.47
N LYS A 82 7.71 -2.61 -7.58
CA LYS A 82 7.72 -1.42 -6.73
C LYS A 82 6.41 -1.33 -5.95
N PRO A 83 6.47 -1.08 -4.63
CA PRO A 83 5.28 -0.71 -3.88
C PRO A 83 4.67 0.59 -4.41
N PRO A 84 3.34 0.78 -4.26
CA PRO A 84 2.69 2.05 -4.56
C PRO A 84 3.25 3.15 -3.67
N VAL A 85 3.53 4.32 -4.27
CA VAL A 85 4.06 5.49 -3.55
C VAL A 85 2.97 6.18 -2.73
N GLY A 86 3.35 6.76 -1.60
CA GLY A 86 2.46 7.47 -0.70
C GLY A 86 2.10 6.65 0.54
N HIS A 87 1.02 7.07 1.20
CA HIS A 87 0.65 6.53 2.51
C HIS A 87 0.13 5.09 2.42
N TYR A 88 0.40 4.31 3.45
CA TYR A 88 -0.20 3.01 3.70
C TYR A 88 -0.53 2.89 5.20
N ARG A 89 -1.49 2.02 5.53
CA ARG A 89 -1.87 1.67 6.90
C ARG A 89 -1.33 0.31 7.32
N LEU A 90 -0.79 0.25 8.52
CA LEU A 90 -0.40 -0.98 9.20
C LEU A 90 -1.54 -1.50 10.09
N ALA A 91 -1.49 -2.78 10.44
CA ALA A 91 -2.48 -3.44 11.29
C ALA A 91 -2.56 -2.87 12.71
N ASP A 92 -1.49 -2.22 13.18
CA ASP A 92 -1.44 -1.51 14.47
C ASP A 92 -2.12 -0.12 14.43
N GLY A 93 -2.66 0.28 13.26
CA GLY A 93 -3.29 1.57 13.03
C GLY A 93 -2.32 2.69 12.65
N SER A 94 -1.01 2.44 12.65
CA SER A 94 0.00 3.42 12.24
C SER A 94 -0.04 3.65 10.73
N ILE A 95 0.26 4.89 10.32
CA ILE A 95 0.37 5.24 8.90
C ILE A 95 1.85 5.37 8.56
N GLY A 96 2.30 4.57 7.60
CA GLY A 96 3.62 4.71 6.99
C GLY A 96 3.53 5.37 5.63
N GLU A 97 4.68 5.67 5.05
CA GLU A 97 4.79 6.25 3.71
C GLU A 97 5.87 5.54 2.90
N VAL A 98 5.55 5.22 1.66
CA VAL A 98 6.49 4.71 0.67
C VAL A 98 6.96 5.87 -0.19
N GLN A 99 8.27 6.12 -0.19
CA GLN A 99 8.91 7.12 -1.04
C GLN A 99 9.15 6.58 -2.45
N GLU A 100 9.25 7.48 -3.44
CA GLU A 100 9.57 7.11 -4.81
C GLU A 100 10.92 6.38 -4.88
N GLY A 101 10.96 5.27 -5.63
CA GLY A 101 12.17 4.45 -5.79
C GLY A 101 12.39 3.42 -4.67
N THR A 102 11.53 3.36 -3.65
CA THR A 102 11.54 2.26 -2.68
C THR A 102 11.29 0.93 -3.41
N LEU A 103 12.07 -0.10 -3.08
CA LEU A 103 11.91 -1.46 -3.60
C LEU A 103 11.59 -2.43 -2.46
N TYR A 104 10.95 -3.54 -2.81
CA TYR A 104 10.79 -4.67 -1.89
C TYR A 104 12.15 -5.28 -1.55
N GLN A 105 12.31 -5.71 -0.30
CA GLN A 105 13.56 -6.29 0.19
C GLN A 105 13.33 -7.69 0.74
N LEU A 106 14.29 -8.58 0.50
CA LEU A 106 14.30 -9.91 1.10
C LEU A 106 15.09 -9.85 2.42
N LYS A 107 14.50 -10.31 3.51
CA LYS A 107 15.17 -10.46 4.80
C LYS A 107 15.03 -11.88 5.31
N ALA A 108 16.14 -12.46 5.75
CA ALA A 108 16.15 -13.76 6.41
C ALA A 108 15.32 -13.68 7.70
N GLN A 109 14.37 -14.60 7.90
CA GLN A 109 13.65 -14.67 9.16
C GLN A 109 14.57 -15.24 10.24
N THR A 110 14.88 -14.42 11.23
CA THR A 110 15.25 -14.89 12.56
C THR A 110 14.00 -14.86 13.43
N THR A 111 13.09 -15.82 13.28
CA THR A 111 12.07 -16.07 14.32
C THR A 111 12.84 -16.66 15.52
N ASP A 112 12.67 -16.23 16.77
CA ASP A 112 11.42 -15.87 17.43
C ASP A 112 11.54 -14.68 18.40
N GLU A 113 10.38 -14.12 18.74
CA GLU A 113 10.09 -13.44 20.03
C GLU A 113 10.23 -14.39 21.25
N SER A 114 11.17 -15.35 21.19
CA SER A 114 11.58 -16.24 22.27
C SER A 114 13.04 -16.64 22.08
N GLY A 115 13.93 -15.66 21.83
CA GLY A 115 15.33 -15.74 22.23
C GLY A 115 16.15 -16.98 21.82
N GLN A 116 15.82 -17.67 20.72
CA GLN A 116 16.68 -18.74 20.19
C GLN A 116 17.07 -18.48 18.74
N LYS A 117 18.33 -18.05 18.60
CA LYS A 117 19.05 -17.82 17.36
C LYS A 117 19.42 -19.18 16.76
N THR A 118 18.50 -19.80 16.03
CA THR A 118 18.85 -20.95 15.20
C THR A 118 19.09 -20.46 13.78
N ALA A 119 20.30 -20.69 13.27
CA ALA A 119 20.59 -20.56 11.84
C ALA A 119 19.96 -21.76 11.09
N SER A 120 18.66 -21.96 11.28
CA SER A 120 17.89 -23.03 10.65
C SER A 120 17.15 -22.41 9.48
N LEU A 121 17.38 -22.95 8.28
CA LEU A 121 16.48 -23.30 7.16
C LEU A 121 15.06 -22.65 7.05
N ALA A 122 14.79 -21.56 7.76
CA ALA A 122 13.50 -20.93 7.94
C ALA A 122 13.48 -19.62 7.16
N GLY A 123 13.08 -19.75 5.89
CA GLY A 123 12.42 -18.76 5.05
C GLY A 123 12.97 -17.34 5.06
N THR A 124 13.66 -16.96 3.99
CA THR A 124 13.71 -15.54 3.62
C THR A 124 12.30 -15.03 3.35
N ARG A 125 11.91 -13.88 3.91
CA ARG A 125 10.64 -13.22 3.61
C ARG A 125 10.80 -11.86 2.96
N ALA A 126 9.82 -11.50 2.16
CA ALA A 126 9.70 -10.19 1.56
C ALA A 126 9.25 -9.16 2.61
N THR A 127 9.83 -7.98 2.51
CA THR A 127 9.51 -6.84 3.37
C THR A 127 9.42 -5.55 2.56
N CYS A 128 8.55 -4.64 3.00
CA CYS A 128 8.43 -3.27 2.51
C CYS A 128 8.68 -2.34 3.69
N ASN A 129 9.69 -1.45 3.62
CA ASN A 129 10.13 -0.61 4.74
C ASN A 129 10.23 -1.39 6.07
N ASP A 130 10.87 -2.57 6.03
CA ASP A 130 11.09 -3.47 7.17
C ASP A 130 9.83 -4.11 7.77
N LYS A 131 8.66 -3.93 7.13
CA LYS A 131 7.38 -4.55 7.51
C LYS A 131 7.10 -5.76 6.63
N LYS A 132 6.55 -6.82 7.21
CA LYS A 132 6.15 -8.07 6.54
C LYS A 132 4.71 -7.95 6.02
N ALA A 133 4.27 -8.86 5.15
CA ALA A 133 2.90 -8.88 4.62
C ALA A 133 1.83 -8.79 5.74
N GLU A 134 2.02 -9.57 6.81
CA GLU A 134 1.15 -9.62 8.00
C GLU A 134 1.05 -8.31 8.80
N ASP A 135 2.01 -7.40 8.65
CA ASP A 135 1.96 -6.07 9.26
C ASP A 135 1.06 -5.11 8.47
N PHE A 136 0.81 -5.41 7.19
CA PHE A 136 -0.08 -4.63 6.33
C PHE A 136 -1.48 -5.25 6.41
N GLY A 137 -2.48 -4.39 6.58
CA GLY A 137 -3.87 -4.82 6.62
C GLY A 137 -4.38 -5.14 8.02
N ARG A 138 -5.33 -4.32 8.48
CA ARG A 138 -6.55 -4.71 9.19
C ARG A 138 -7.59 -3.61 9.04
#